data_AF-A0A9E1SZU2-F1
#
_entry.id   AF-A0A9E1SZU2-F1
#
_cell.length_a   1.000
_cell.length_b   1.000
_cell.length_c   1.000
_cell.angle_alpha   90.00
_cell.angle_beta   90.00
_cell.angle_gamma   90.00
#
_symmetry.space_group_name_H-M   'P 1'
#
loop_
_entity.id
_entity.type
_entity.pdbx_description
1 polymer ?
#
loop_
_entity_poly.entity_id
_entity_poly.type
_entity_poly.pdbx_seq_one_letter_code
_entity_poly.pdbx_strand_id
1 'polypeptide(L)'
;VMVDESLKQLDEMPTHVFLQGGVGGFPAAVVSFIVESLESPPIFVLVEPTNADCLFQSAVNEKPTAVHGELDTIMAGLACGEVSVLAWSILESYVPHFMSITDESIPKVMQLLANRDEPIVAGESAVTGLAGFLIACNDSDLKEKLSINESSKILFFGTEGDTDETMYEELVGRSSSEVLSGL
;
A
#
# COMPACT_ATOMS: atom_id res chain seq x y z
N VAL A 1 13.00 11.96 -3.76
CA VAL A 1 12.45 13.15 -3.07
C VAL A 1 11.48 12.71 -1.99
N MET A 2 10.29 12.17 -2.31
CA MET A 2 9.31 11.70 -1.31
C MET A 2 9.91 10.77 -0.23
N VAL A 3 10.62 9.70 -0.61
CA VAL A 3 11.18 8.74 0.36
C VAL A 3 12.24 9.37 1.26
N ASP A 4 13.11 10.21 0.68
CA ASP A 4 14.14 10.95 1.41
C ASP A 4 13.53 11.93 2.43
N GLU A 5 12.48 12.65 2.02
CA GLU A 5 11.72 13.55 2.90
C GLU A 5 11.10 12.78 4.06
N SER A 6 10.42 11.66 3.77
CA SER A 6 9.81 10.81 4.79
C SER A 6 10.85 10.33 5.81
N LEU A 7 11.99 9.78 5.37
CA LEU A 7 13.02 9.30 6.30
C LEU A 7 13.62 10.43 7.16
N LYS A 8 13.73 11.65 6.63
CA LYS A 8 14.23 12.81 7.38
C LYS A 8 13.21 13.38 8.38
N GLN A 9 11.93 13.14 8.16
CA GLN A 9 10.84 13.62 9.02
C GLN A 9 10.51 12.67 10.17
N LEU A 10 11.04 11.44 10.14
CA LEU A 10 10.83 10.45 11.20
C LEU A 10 11.80 10.64 12.35
N ASP A 11 11.28 10.62 13.58
CA ASP A 11 12.11 10.58 14.79
C ASP A 11 12.85 9.23 14.93
N GLU A 12 12.21 8.15 14.47
CA GLU A 12 12.73 6.80 14.53
C GLU A 12 12.45 6.06 13.22
N MET A 13 13.45 5.29 12.75
CA MET A 13 13.33 4.54 11.49
C MET A 13 12.23 3.47 11.55
N PRO A 14 11.53 3.22 10.43
CA PRO A 14 10.47 2.23 10.39
C PRO A 14 11.06 0.82 10.52
N THR A 15 10.26 -0.08 11.09
CA THR A 15 10.53 -1.52 11.10
C THR A 15 9.84 -2.24 9.95
N HIS A 16 8.74 -1.66 9.45
CA HIS A 16 7.94 -2.20 8.36
C HIS A 16 7.52 -1.07 7.42
N VAL A 17 7.42 -1.39 6.13
CA VAL A 17 6.88 -0.48 5.12
C VAL A 17 5.87 -1.25 4.29
N PHE A 18 4.61 -0.80 4.32
CA PHE A 18 3.55 -1.36 3.50
C PHE A 18 3.37 -0.50 2.25
N LEU A 19 3.38 -1.15 1.08
CA LEU A 19 3.36 -0.48 -0.21
C LEU A 19 2.29 -1.08 -1.10
N GLN A 20 1.51 -0.23 -1.72
CA GLN A 20 0.53 -0.60 -2.73
C GLN A 20 1.22 -1.01 -4.05
N GLY A 21 0.76 -2.11 -4.64
CA GLY A 21 1.30 -2.68 -5.87
C GLY A 21 0.35 -2.49 -7.07
N GLY A 22 0.90 -1.96 -8.17
CA GLY A 22 0.34 -2.05 -9.53
C GLY A 22 1.37 -2.73 -10.41
N VAL A 23 1.86 -2.08 -11.48
CA VAL A 23 3.03 -2.60 -12.25
C VAL A 23 4.34 -2.69 -11.45
N GLY A 24 4.40 -2.17 -10.22
CA GLY A 24 5.54 -2.27 -9.31
C GLY A 24 6.54 -1.11 -9.34
N GLY A 25 6.37 -0.10 -10.20
CA GLY A 25 7.32 1.01 -10.32
C GLY A 25 7.46 1.85 -9.04
N PHE A 26 6.32 2.25 -8.45
CA PHE A 26 6.28 2.95 -7.16
C PHE A 26 6.98 2.17 -6.04
N PRO A 27 6.57 0.93 -5.73
CA PRO A 27 7.20 0.20 -4.63
C PRO A 27 8.68 -0.10 -4.90
N ALA A 28 9.07 -0.38 -6.14
CA ALA A 28 10.49 -0.62 -6.47
C ALA A 28 11.35 0.62 -6.18
N ALA A 29 10.85 1.83 -6.50
CA ALA A 29 11.54 3.07 -6.19
C ALA A 29 11.69 3.30 -4.68
N VAL A 30 10.65 3.00 -3.90
CA VAL A 30 10.69 3.12 -2.44
C VAL A 30 11.67 2.12 -1.82
N VAL A 31 11.56 0.85 -2.20
CA VAL A 31 12.41 -0.23 -1.71
C VAL A 31 13.88 0.05 -2.05
N SER A 32 14.19 0.37 -3.31
CA SER A 32 15.56 0.67 -3.75
C SER A 32 16.16 1.82 -2.95
N PHE A 33 15.43 2.91 -2.76
CA PHE A 33 15.93 4.07 -2.03
C PHE A 33 16.19 3.74 -0.56
N ILE A 34 15.27 3.04 0.11
CA ILE A 34 15.42 2.71 1.54
C ILE A 34 16.59 1.73 1.74
N VAL A 35 16.71 0.72 0.89
CA VAL A 35 17.82 -0.25 0.95
C VAL A 35 19.17 0.43 0.74
N GLU A 36 19.28 1.40 -0.17
CA GLU A 36 20.51 2.16 -0.39
C GLU A 36 20.82 3.15 0.76
N SER A 37 19.79 3.61 1.47
CA SER A 37 19.93 4.67 2.48
C SER A 37 20.15 4.14 3.90
N LEU A 38 19.71 2.92 4.21
CA LEU A 38 19.74 2.37 5.56
C LEU A 38 20.64 1.13 5.64
N GLU A 39 21.46 1.05 6.69
CA GLU A 39 22.28 -0.15 6.96
C GLU A 39 21.42 -1.39 7.27
N SER A 40 20.26 -1.18 7.89
CA SER A 40 19.29 -2.23 8.24
C SER A 40 17.91 -1.84 7.69
N PRO A 41 17.56 -2.30 6.46
CA PRO A 41 16.27 -1.98 5.88
C PRO A 41 15.10 -2.62 6.66
N PRO A 42 13.91 -2.01 6.62
CA PRO A 42 12.69 -2.55 7.22
C PRO A 42 12.18 -3.78 6.47
N ILE A 43 11.22 -4.47 7.07
CA ILE A 43 10.45 -5.51 6.39
C ILE A 43 9.48 -4.83 5.41
N PHE A 44 9.61 -5.14 4.12
CA PHE A 44 8.70 -4.65 3.10
C PHE A 44 7.52 -5.60 2.91
N VAL A 45 6.32 -5.04 2.78
CA VAL A 45 5.10 -5.79 2.47
C VAL A 45 4.40 -5.12 1.30
N LEU A 46 4.26 -5.84 0.19
CA LEU A 46 3.47 -5.37 -0.95
C LEU A 46 2.02 -5.82 -0.83
N VAL A 47 1.11 -4.92 -1.15
CA VAL A 47 -0.34 -5.16 -1.06
C VAL A 47 -1.01 -4.80 -2.39
N GLU A 48 -1.73 -5.74 -2.97
CA GLU A 48 -2.42 -5.60 -4.25
C GLU A 48 -3.92 -5.95 -4.15
N PRO A 49 -4.77 -5.41 -5.03
CA PRO A 49 -6.13 -5.90 -5.24
C PRO A 49 -6.15 -7.35 -5.74
N THR A 50 -7.01 -8.20 -5.20
CA THR A 50 -7.09 -9.63 -5.60
C THR A 50 -7.37 -9.85 -7.08
N ASN A 51 -8.08 -8.93 -7.75
CA ASN A 51 -8.35 -9.06 -9.17
C ASN A 51 -7.18 -8.59 -10.07
N ALA A 52 -6.15 -7.96 -9.51
CA ALA A 52 -4.99 -7.45 -10.24
C ALA A 52 -3.67 -7.64 -9.44
N ASP A 53 -3.49 -8.82 -8.84
CA ASP A 53 -2.38 -9.14 -7.93
C ASP A 53 -1.13 -9.69 -8.66
N CYS A 54 -0.71 -9.00 -9.72
CA CYS A 54 0.35 -9.49 -10.60
C CYS A 54 1.73 -9.63 -9.91
N LEU A 55 2.07 -8.80 -8.92
CA LEU A 55 3.30 -8.96 -8.13
C LEU A 55 3.20 -10.18 -7.20
N PHE A 56 2.05 -10.40 -6.57
CA PHE A 56 1.78 -11.58 -5.75
C PHE A 56 1.90 -12.86 -6.58
N GLN A 57 1.25 -12.94 -7.73
CA GLN A 57 1.37 -14.10 -8.62
C GLN A 57 2.81 -14.28 -9.12
N SER A 58 3.54 -13.18 -9.36
CA SER A 58 4.94 -13.25 -9.77
C SER A 58 5.82 -13.83 -8.66
N ALA A 59 5.57 -13.48 -7.40
CA ALA A 59 6.25 -14.04 -6.23
C ALA A 59 5.95 -15.53 -6.04
N VAL A 60 4.68 -15.94 -6.18
CA VAL A 60 4.27 -17.35 -6.10
C VAL A 60 4.96 -18.21 -7.16
N ASN A 61 5.14 -17.68 -8.36
CA ASN A 61 5.72 -18.40 -9.50
C ASN A 61 7.22 -18.16 -9.69
N GLU A 62 7.86 -17.35 -8.84
CA GLU A 62 9.27 -16.95 -8.90
C GLU A 62 9.69 -16.34 -10.24
N LYS A 63 8.75 -15.69 -10.95
CA LYS A 63 8.97 -15.04 -12.24
C LYS A 63 7.83 -14.08 -12.58
N PRO A 64 8.06 -13.06 -13.43
CA PRO A 64 6.99 -12.20 -13.95
C PRO A 64 5.81 -13.02 -14.49
N THR A 65 4.65 -12.84 -13.88
CA THR A 65 3.44 -13.60 -14.16
C THR A 65 2.28 -12.64 -14.39
N ALA A 66 1.63 -12.79 -15.55
CA ALA A 66 0.49 -11.99 -15.91
C ALA A 66 -0.79 -12.51 -15.23
N VAL A 67 -1.63 -11.59 -14.77
CA VAL A 67 -3.02 -11.82 -14.38
C VAL A 67 -3.91 -11.45 -15.57
N HIS A 68 -4.85 -12.34 -15.89
CA HIS A 68 -5.78 -12.17 -17.00
C HIS A 68 -7.21 -12.03 -16.47
N GLY A 69 -8.07 -11.34 -17.22
CA GLY A 69 -9.46 -11.06 -16.84
C GLY A 69 -9.75 -9.58 -16.95
N GLU A 70 -10.85 -9.13 -16.32
CA GLU A 70 -11.28 -7.72 -16.36
C GLU A 70 -10.47 -6.82 -15.43
N LEU A 71 -9.69 -7.38 -14.49
CA LEU A 71 -8.86 -6.63 -13.53
C LEU A 71 -9.64 -5.59 -12.71
N ASP A 72 -10.96 -5.76 -12.60
CA ASP A 72 -11.85 -4.81 -11.96
C ASP A 72 -11.51 -4.63 -10.48
N THR A 73 -11.22 -3.40 -10.10
CA THR A 73 -11.04 -2.96 -8.71
C THR A 73 -11.32 -1.47 -8.60
N ILE A 74 -11.85 -1.04 -7.45
CA ILE A 74 -11.97 0.39 -7.12
C ILE A 74 -10.61 1.06 -6.88
N MET A 75 -9.55 0.28 -6.65
CA MET A 75 -8.17 0.76 -6.54
C MET A 75 -7.59 1.02 -7.94
N ALA A 76 -8.14 2.00 -8.67
CA ALA A 76 -7.88 2.21 -10.11
C ALA A 76 -6.38 2.37 -10.46
N GLY A 77 -5.58 2.97 -9.57
CA GLY A 77 -4.14 3.12 -9.76
C GLY A 77 -3.36 1.79 -9.71
N LEU A 78 -3.99 0.71 -9.24
CA LEU A 78 -3.42 -0.62 -9.02
C LEU A 78 -3.95 -1.69 -9.99
N ALA A 79 -4.90 -1.37 -10.87
CA ALA A 79 -5.54 -2.28 -11.82
C ALA A 79 -4.58 -2.70 -12.96
N CYS A 80 -3.55 -3.48 -12.63
CA CYS A 80 -2.47 -3.89 -13.52
C CYS A 80 -2.42 -5.42 -13.66
N GLY A 81 -2.37 -5.90 -14.90
CA GLY A 81 -2.27 -7.34 -15.18
C GLY A 81 -0.84 -7.86 -15.27
N GLU A 82 0.16 -6.98 -15.45
CA GLU A 82 1.54 -7.38 -15.69
C GLU A 82 2.52 -6.51 -14.90
N VAL A 83 3.53 -7.15 -14.33
CA VAL A 83 4.61 -6.47 -13.62
C VAL A 83 5.60 -5.84 -14.61
N SER A 84 6.15 -4.68 -14.25
CA SER A 84 7.34 -4.17 -14.93
C SER A 84 8.52 -5.07 -14.63
N VAL A 85 9.17 -5.60 -15.67
CA VAL A 85 10.35 -6.48 -15.53
C VAL A 85 11.47 -5.79 -14.74
N LEU A 86 11.66 -4.49 -14.94
CA LEU A 86 12.65 -3.71 -14.19
C LEU A 86 12.26 -3.62 -12.70
N ALA A 87 11.00 -3.29 -12.41
CA ALA A 87 10.52 -3.26 -11.04
C ALA A 87 10.66 -4.62 -10.35
N TRP A 88 10.27 -5.69 -11.05
CA TRP A 88 10.35 -7.05 -10.55
C TRP A 88 11.78 -7.44 -10.14
N SER A 89 12.78 -7.11 -10.96
CA SER A 89 14.19 -7.42 -10.64
C SER A 89 14.69 -6.81 -9.32
N ILE A 90 14.10 -5.69 -8.89
CA ILE A 90 14.37 -5.07 -7.59
C ILE A 90 13.52 -5.76 -6.51
N LEU A 91 12.22 -5.87 -6.75
CA LEU A 91 11.25 -6.34 -5.75
C LEU A 91 11.50 -7.80 -5.34
N GLU A 92 11.85 -8.67 -6.29
CA GLU A 92 12.12 -10.10 -6.01
C GLU A 92 13.31 -10.30 -5.06
N SER A 93 14.25 -9.35 -5.01
CA SER A 93 15.45 -9.44 -4.18
C SER A 93 15.24 -8.94 -2.75
N TYR A 94 14.31 -8.00 -2.56
CA TYR A 94 14.20 -7.24 -1.31
C TYR A 94 12.84 -7.31 -0.63
N VAL A 95 11.77 -7.72 -1.32
CA VAL A 95 10.44 -7.82 -0.73
C VAL A 95 10.14 -9.26 -0.33
N PRO A 96 10.08 -9.57 0.98
CA PRO A 96 9.81 -10.92 1.46
C PRO A 96 8.30 -11.27 1.48
N HIS A 97 7.41 -10.27 1.42
CA HIS A 97 5.99 -10.46 1.64
C HIS A 97 5.14 -9.75 0.59
N PHE A 98 4.24 -10.52 -0.02
CA PHE A 98 3.24 -10.06 -0.96
C PHE A 98 1.87 -10.47 -0.42
N MET A 99 0.91 -9.55 -0.45
CA MET A 99 -0.42 -9.72 0.09
C MET A 99 -1.45 -9.29 -0.97
N SER A 100 -2.52 -10.05 -1.07
CA SER A 100 -3.64 -9.82 -1.99
C SER A 100 -4.89 -9.57 -1.14
N ILE A 101 -5.59 -8.45 -1.38
CA ILE A 101 -6.76 -8.04 -0.59
C ILE A 101 -7.95 -7.68 -1.48
N THR A 102 -9.16 -7.80 -0.92
CA THR A 102 -10.39 -7.40 -1.60
C THR A 102 -10.71 -5.92 -1.39
N ASP A 103 -11.47 -5.35 -2.32
CA ASP A 103 -11.97 -3.97 -2.29
C ASP A 103 -12.84 -3.66 -1.06
N GLU A 104 -13.45 -4.68 -0.44
CA GLU A 104 -14.38 -4.52 0.69
C GLU A 104 -13.81 -3.75 1.89
N SER A 105 -12.48 -3.77 2.03
CA SER A 105 -11.77 -3.09 3.11
C SER A 105 -11.54 -1.60 2.85
N ILE A 106 -11.41 -1.20 1.59
CA ILE A 106 -10.92 0.13 1.18
C ILE A 106 -11.80 1.28 1.70
N PRO A 107 -13.15 1.25 1.56
CA PRO A 107 -13.98 2.37 2.00
C PRO A 107 -13.85 2.63 3.51
N LYS A 108 -13.76 1.57 4.31
CA LYS A 108 -13.59 1.68 5.77
C LYS A 108 -12.27 2.33 6.16
N VAL A 109 -11.20 2.09 5.38
CA VAL A 109 -9.88 2.67 5.63
C VAL A 109 -9.83 4.13 5.18
N MET A 110 -10.45 4.47 4.05
CA MET A 110 -10.63 5.88 3.65
C MET A 110 -11.40 6.65 4.71
N GLN A 111 -12.52 6.11 5.19
CA GLN A 111 -13.31 6.68 6.28
C GLN A 111 -12.51 6.80 7.59
N LEU A 112 -11.67 5.81 7.91
CA LEU A 112 -10.80 5.87 9.09
C LEU A 112 -9.88 7.10 9.03
N LEU A 113 -9.29 7.38 7.87
CA LEU A 113 -8.41 8.54 7.68
C LEU A 113 -9.18 9.87 7.66
N ALA A 114 -10.35 9.90 7.03
CA ALA A 114 -11.22 11.08 6.98
C ALA A 114 -11.82 11.46 8.35
N ASN A 115 -11.96 10.51 9.27
CA ASN A 115 -12.58 10.71 10.59
C ASN A 115 -11.57 10.93 11.73
N ARG A 116 -10.28 11.12 11.40
CA ARG A 116 -9.25 11.50 12.38
C ARG A 116 -9.48 12.94 12.89
N ASP A 117 -8.95 13.25 14.07
CA ASP A 117 -8.92 14.63 14.58
C ASP A 117 -8.18 15.58 13.62
N GLU A 118 -7.07 15.10 13.04
CA GLU A 118 -6.42 15.71 11.88
C GLU A 118 -6.68 14.81 10.66
N PRO A 119 -7.71 15.15 9.84
CA PRO A 119 -8.17 14.29 8.77
C PRO A 119 -7.15 14.22 7.62
N ILE A 120 -7.10 13.06 6.97
CA ILE A 120 -6.29 12.84 5.76
C ILE A 120 -7.24 12.43 4.63
N VAL A 121 -7.25 13.21 3.55
CA VAL A 121 -7.94 12.85 2.31
C VAL A 121 -7.01 11.92 1.52
N ALA A 122 -7.44 10.67 1.35
CA ALA A 122 -6.67 9.64 0.67
C ALA A 122 -7.62 8.82 -0.21
N GLY A 123 -7.21 8.63 -1.47
CA GLY A 123 -7.96 7.84 -2.45
C GLY A 123 -7.85 6.33 -2.21
N GLU A 124 -8.57 5.57 -3.03
CA GLU A 124 -8.74 4.13 -2.95
C GLU A 124 -7.40 3.40 -3.02
N SER A 125 -6.54 3.77 -3.98
CA SER A 125 -5.23 3.14 -4.17
C SER A 125 -4.23 3.56 -3.09
N ALA A 126 -4.42 4.75 -2.51
CA ALA A 126 -3.51 5.32 -1.51
C ALA A 126 -3.55 4.54 -0.18
N VAL A 127 -4.71 3.98 0.15
CA VAL A 127 -4.94 3.34 1.44
C VAL A 127 -4.68 1.83 1.45
N THR A 128 -4.39 1.22 0.29
CA THR A 128 -4.23 -0.24 0.15
C THR A 128 -3.16 -0.81 1.08
N GLY A 129 -2.01 -0.13 1.23
CA GLY A 129 -0.97 -0.55 2.18
C GLY A 129 -1.46 -0.55 3.63
N LEU A 130 -2.20 0.49 4.04
CA LEU A 130 -2.82 0.58 5.36
C LEU A 130 -3.90 -0.48 5.56
N ALA A 131 -4.72 -0.74 4.54
CA ALA A 131 -5.73 -1.79 4.57
C ALA A 131 -5.10 -3.18 4.80
N GLY A 132 -4.03 -3.52 4.07
CA GLY A 132 -3.28 -4.75 4.27
C GLY A 132 -2.73 -4.89 5.70
N PHE A 133 -2.16 -3.82 6.25
CA PHE A 133 -1.71 -3.81 7.64
C PHE A 133 -2.84 -4.05 8.66
N LEU A 134 -3.98 -3.38 8.48
CA LEU A 134 -5.13 -3.53 9.39
C LEU A 134 -5.73 -4.94 9.32
N ILE A 135 -5.78 -5.55 8.13
CA ILE A 135 -6.17 -6.95 7.95
C ILE A 135 -5.17 -7.86 8.69
N ALA A 136 -3.87 -7.69 8.46
CA ALA A 136 -2.84 -8.47 9.12
C ALA A 136 -2.88 -8.34 10.64
N CYS A 137 -3.20 -7.17 11.19
CA CYS A 137 -3.32 -7.00 12.65
C CYS A 137 -4.52 -7.73 13.25
N ASN A 138 -5.55 -8.01 12.46
CA ASN A 138 -6.76 -8.73 12.89
C ASN A 138 -6.68 -10.25 12.63
N ASP A 139 -5.58 -10.74 12.07
CA ASP A 139 -5.32 -12.15 11.81
C ASP A 139 -4.02 -12.56 12.54
N SER A 140 -4.13 -13.46 13.52
CA SER A 140 -2.98 -13.85 14.35
C SER A 140 -1.84 -14.46 13.53
N ASP A 141 -2.17 -15.21 12.49
CA ASP A 141 -1.19 -15.94 11.68
C ASP A 141 -0.47 -14.97 10.76
N LEU A 142 -1.17 -14.00 10.16
CA LEU A 142 -0.55 -12.94 9.38
C LEU A 142 0.30 -12.03 10.25
N LYS A 143 -0.19 -11.64 11.43
CA LYS A 143 0.55 -10.80 12.37
C LYS A 143 1.87 -11.45 12.79
N GLU A 144 1.86 -12.75 13.08
CA GLU A 144 3.06 -13.52 13.41
C GLU A 144 4.00 -13.65 12.20
N LYS A 145 3.48 -14.02 11.02
CA LYS A 145 4.29 -14.15 9.79
C LYS A 145 4.98 -12.84 9.40
N LEU A 146 4.30 -11.72 9.58
CA LEU A 146 4.85 -10.39 9.30
C LEU A 146 5.67 -9.83 10.46
N SER A 147 5.85 -10.56 11.57
CA SER A 147 6.62 -10.12 12.74
C SER A 147 6.12 -8.81 13.38
N ILE A 148 4.83 -8.52 13.27
CA ILE A 148 4.22 -7.29 13.80
C ILE A 148 3.96 -7.44 15.31
N ASN A 149 4.54 -6.55 16.11
CA ASN A 149 4.41 -6.54 17.56
C ASN A 149 4.39 -5.11 18.12
N GLU A 150 4.38 -4.96 19.44
CA GLU A 150 4.27 -3.65 20.12
C GLU A 150 5.44 -2.69 19.86
N SER A 151 6.60 -3.21 19.43
CA SER A 151 7.76 -2.40 19.04
C SER A 151 7.78 -2.01 17.56
N SER A 152 6.81 -2.50 16.77
CA SER A 152 6.77 -2.26 15.33
C SER A 152 6.36 -0.82 15.01
N LYS A 153 7.21 -0.15 14.23
CA LYS A 153 6.96 1.15 13.59
C LYS A 153 6.64 0.91 12.13
N ILE A 154 5.47 1.36 11.68
CA ILE A 154 4.94 1.07 10.35
C ILE A 154 4.87 2.35 9.54
N LEU A 155 5.51 2.36 8.38
CA LEU A 155 5.44 3.46 7.42
C LEU A 155 4.49 3.09 6.28
N PHE A 156 3.64 4.05 5.92
CA PHE A 156 2.73 4.00 4.78
C PHE A 156 2.98 5.21 3.89
N PHE A 157 2.65 5.10 2.61
CA PHE A 157 2.72 6.21 1.66
C PHE A 157 1.35 6.40 1.01
N GLY A 158 0.72 7.55 1.24
CA GLY A 158 -0.49 7.94 0.52
C GLY A 158 -0.12 8.44 -0.88
N THR A 159 -0.40 7.65 -1.92
CA THR A 159 0.01 7.96 -3.30
C THR A 159 -0.91 8.95 -4.02
N GLU A 160 -2.13 9.14 -3.51
CA GLU A 160 -3.15 10.02 -4.10
C GLU A 160 -4.13 10.54 -3.03
N GLY A 161 -4.75 11.68 -3.33
CA GLY A 161 -5.90 12.21 -2.60
C GLY A 161 -7.22 11.73 -3.23
N ASP A 162 -8.22 12.60 -3.27
CA ASP A 162 -9.53 12.39 -3.92
C ASP A 162 -9.47 12.62 -5.44
N THR A 163 -8.62 11.87 -6.15
CA THR A 163 -8.46 12.02 -7.61
C THR A 163 -9.75 11.74 -8.40
N ASP A 164 -10.65 10.93 -7.85
CA ASP A 164 -12.05 10.84 -8.26
C ASP A 164 -12.92 11.35 -7.10
N GLU A 165 -13.31 12.63 -7.16
CA GLU A 165 -14.10 13.28 -6.11
C GLU A 165 -15.47 12.59 -5.92
N THR A 166 -16.06 12.06 -6.99
CA THR A 166 -17.38 11.41 -6.93
C THR A 166 -17.27 10.07 -6.23
N MET A 167 -16.27 9.26 -6.61
CA MET A 167 -16.03 7.97 -5.95
C MET A 167 -15.62 8.18 -4.49
N TYR A 168 -14.77 9.16 -4.20
CA TYR A 168 -14.40 9.51 -2.83
C TYR A 168 -15.63 9.84 -1.99
N GLU A 169 -16.53 10.70 -2.47
CA GLU A 169 -17.76 11.05 -1.75
C GLU A 169 -18.69 9.85 -1.57
N GLU A 170 -18.83 8.97 -2.56
CA GLU A 170 -19.62 7.75 -2.45
C GLU A 170 -19.06 6.78 -1.39
N LEU A 171 -17.73 6.61 -1.34
CA LEU A 171 -17.07 5.67 -0.43
C LEU A 171 -16.93 6.22 0.99
N VAL A 172 -16.68 7.52 1.14
CA VAL A 172 -16.50 8.18 2.44
C VAL A 172 -17.82 8.69 3.02
N GLY A 173 -18.80 9.00 2.17
CA GLY A 173 -20.11 9.55 2.53
C GLY A 173 -20.15 11.08 2.65
N ARG A 174 -19.06 11.77 2.32
CA ARG A 174 -18.93 13.23 2.26
C ARG A 174 -17.73 13.62 1.40
N SER A 175 -17.78 14.82 0.82
CA SER A 175 -16.70 15.34 -0.02
C SER A 175 -15.41 15.60 0.77
N SER A 176 -14.27 15.60 0.09
CA SER A 176 -12.97 15.96 0.70
C SER A 176 -12.98 17.36 1.32
N SER A 177 -13.74 18.29 0.74
CA SER A 177 -13.92 19.65 1.25
C SER A 177 -14.67 19.67 2.60
N GLU A 178 -15.69 18.83 2.77
CA GLU A 178 -16.38 18.66 4.05
C GLU A 178 -15.46 18.02 5.10
N VAL A 179 -14.72 16.97 4.70
CA VAL A 179 -13.71 16.31 5.54
C VAL A 179 -12.69 17.32 6.10
N LEU A 180 -12.12 18.15 5.24
CA LEU A 180 -11.08 19.11 5.63
C LEU A 180 -11.62 20.34 6.39
N SER A 181 -12.90 20.68 6.21
CA SER A 181 -13.53 21.80 6.92
C SER A 181 -14.09 21.42 8.30
N GLY A 182 -14.14 20.12 8.61
CA GLY A 182 -14.71 19.61 9.87
C GLY A 182 -16.23 19.76 9.95
N LEU A 183 -16.89 19.93 8.81
CA LEU A 183 -18.34 20.06 8.67
C LEU A 183 -19.00 18.70 8.37
#